data_AF-X0VW27-F1
#
_entry.id   AF-X0VW27-F1
#
_cell.length_a   1.000
_cell.length_b   1.000
_cell.length_c   1.000
_cell.angle_alpha   90.00
_cell.angle_beta   90.00
_cell.angle_gamma   90.00
#
_symmetry.space_group_name_H-M   'P 1'
#
loop_
_entity.id
_entity.type
_entity.pdbx_description
1 polymer ?
#
loop_
_entity_poly.entity_id
_entity_poly.type
_entity_poly.pdbx_seq_one_letter_code
_entity_poly.pdbx_strand_id
1 'polypeptide(L)'
;MIENSEVMRNVLTTLLKISNRKATGGDVAPTMGSLIKKLEEKYSFLEHVEIKDTRFLEAVDPITVMSDVNSVPPAEIGKAIHEIIYSMNESLGRDAGFYFIKEIGNRIGDDCYTTIRDDMGVNLNLMQMERDVSRME
;
A
#
# COMPACT_ATOMS: atom_id res chain seq x y z
N MET A 1 2.74 -1.27 20.36
CA MET A 1 2.20 -0.38 19.33
C MET A 1 3.20 -0.39 18.20
N ILE A 2 2.76 -0.72 16.99
CA ILE A 2 3.66 -0.79 15.82
C ILE A 2 3.96 0.64 15.37
N GLU A 3 5.22 0.91 15.00
CA GLU A 3 5.66 2.21 14.50
C GLU A 3 5.11 2.50 13.08
N ASN A 4 4.85 3.76 12.74
CA ASN A 4 4.30 4.12 11.43
C ASN A 4 5.15 3.62 10.25
N SER A 5 6.47 3.70 10.37
CA SER A 5 7.42 3.21 9.37
C SER A 5 7.33 1.70 9.15
N GLU A 6 7.05 0.93 10.21
CA GLU A 6 6.82 -0.50 10.14
C GLU A 6 5.45 -0.81 9.52
N VAL A 7 4.39 -0.10 9.91
CA VAL A 7 3.06 -0.22 9.29
C VAL A 7 3.14 0.06 7.78
N MET A 8 3.71 1.21 7.39
CA MET A 8 3.84 1.61 5.99
C MET A 8 4.63 0.57 5.19
N ARG A 9 5.76 0.11 5.71
CA ARG A 9 6.56 -0.94 5.06
C ARG A 9 5.77 -2.23 4.90
N ASN A 10 5.05 -2.68 5.93
CA ASN A 10 4.23 -3.90 5.85
C ASN A 10 3.10 -3.78 4.83
N VAL A 11 2.42 -2.63 4.77
CA VAL A 11 1.39 -2.33 3.76
C VAL A 11 2.00 -2.41 2.36
N LEU A 12 3.06 -1.64 2.09
CA LEU A 12 3.67 -1.55 0.76
C LEU A 12 4.23 -2.91 0.31
N THR A 13 4.88 -3.65 1.21
CA THR A 13 5.40 -4.99 0.92
C THR A 13 4.28 -5.97 0.60
N THR A 14 3.15 -5.88 1.31
CA THR A 14 1.97 -6.71 1.05
C THR A 14 1.37 -6.38 -0.32
N LEU A 15 1.22 -5.09 -0.63
CA LEU A 15 0.74 -4.63 -1.92
C LEU A 15 1.64 -5.10 -3.07
N LEU A 16 2.96 -4.94 -2.93
CA LEU A 16 3.92 -5.32 -3.96
C LEU A 16 3.86 -6.82 -4.24
N LYS A 17 3.81 -7.64 -3.20
CA LYS A 17 3.69 -9.10 -3.31
C LYS A 17 2.40 -9.55 -4.00
N ILE A 18 1.27 -8.94 -3.62
CA ILE A 18 -0.03 -9.29 -4.21
C ILE A 18 -0.06 -8.86 -5.69
N SER A 19 0.40 -7.65 -5.99
CA SER A 19 0.40 -7.12 -7.35
C SER A 19 1.37 -7.86 -8.27
N ASN A 20 2.59 -8.18 -7.82
CA ASN A 20 3.54 -8.98 -8.60
C ASN A 20 2.98 -10.37 -8.95
N ARG A 21 2.24 -11.01 -8.03
CA ARG A 21 1.59 -12.31 -8.32
C ARG A 21 0.46 -12.18 -9.35
N LYS A 22 -0.23 -11.04 -9.38
CA LYS A 22 -1.37 -10.79 -10.28
C LYS A 22 -0.97 -10.21 -11.63
N ALA A 23 0.20 -9.58 -11.72
CA ALA A 23 0.71 -8.99 -12.95
C ALA A 23 1.11 -10.09 -13.94
N THR A 24 0.63 -9.99 -15.18
CA THR A 24 0.91 -10.96 -16.26
C THR A 24 2.13 -10.61 -17.11
N GLY A 25 2.89 -9.55 -16.78
CA GLY A 25 3.89 -9.01 -17.72
C GLY A 25 5.05 -8.17 -17.19
N GLY A 26 5.33 -8.15 -15.88
CA GLY A 26 6.52 -7.44 -15.38
C GLY A 26 6.52 -7.13 -13.88
N ASP A 27 7.67 -6.63 -13.40
CA ASP A 27 7.83 -6.14 -12.02
C ASP A 27 6.94 -4.90 -11.79
N VAL A 28 6.15 -4.93 -10.72
CA VAL A 28 5.25 -3.85 -10.29
C VAL A 28 5.99 -2.77 -9.49
N ALA A 29 7.21 -3.03 -9.02
CA ALA A 29 7.98 -2.08 -8.23
C ALA A 29 8.14 -0.70 -8.89
N PRO A 30 8.45 -0.57 -10.21
CA PRO A 30 8.52 0.73 -10.87
C PRO A 30 7.18 1.49 -10.87
N THR A 31 6.07 0.79 -11.04
CA THR A 31 4.72 1.38 -11.01
C THR A 31 4.40 1.90 -9.62
N MET A 32 4.69 1.12 -8.58
CA MET A 32 4.51 1.54 -7.20
C MET A 32 5.42 2.71 -6.84
N GLY A 33 6.70 2.68 -7.24
CA GLY A 33 7.65 3.79 -7.05
C GLY A 33 7.15 5.10 -7.66
N SER A 34 6.62 5.02 -8.88
CA SER A 34 6.04 6.18 -9.58
C SER A 34 4.80 6.73 -8.86
N LEU A 35 3.96 5.83 -8.32
CA LEU A 35 2.80 6.21 -7.51
C LEU A 35 3.22 6.92 -6.22
N ILE A 36 4.19 6.38 -5.47
CA ILE A 36 4.71 7.01 -4.25
C ILE A 36 5.28 8.40 -4.55
N LYS A 37 6.09 8.52 -5.62
CA LYS A 37 6.67 9.81 -6.01
C LYS A 37 5.59 10.85 -6.39
N LYS A 38 4.51 10.42 -7.06
CA LYS A 38 3.38 11.30 -7.36
C LYS A 38 2.65 11.74 -6.10
N LEU A 39 2.43 10.82 -5.15
CA LEU A 39 1.73 11.11 -3.90
C LEU A 39 2.56 11.97 -2.94
N GLU A 40 3.88 12.02 -3.09
CA GLU A 40 4.78 12.92 -2.33
C GLU A 40 4.38 14.39 -2.46
N GLU A 41 3.83 14.81 -3.61
CA GLU A 41 3.31 16.17 -3.81
C GLU A 41 2.20 16.54 -2.80
N LYS A 42 1.46 15.53 -2.32
CA LYS A 42 0.35 15.68 -1.36
C LYS A 42 0.76 15.28 0.05
N TYR A 43 1.64 14.28 0.18
CA TYR A 43 2.10 13.72 1.44
C TYR A 43 3.63 13.76 1.46
N SER A 44 4.20 14.90 1.89
CA SER A 44 5.65 15.13 1.81
C SER A 44 6.50 14.07 2.50
N PHE A 45 5.98 13.46 3.59
CA PHE A 45 6.68 12.39 4.30
C PHE A 45 6.95 11.14 3.45
N LEU A 46 6.31 10.98 2.29
CA LEU A 46 6.61 9.91 1.34
C LEU A 46 8.00 10.05 0.71
N GLU A 47 8.67 11.21 0.83
CA GLU A 47 10.09 11.35 0.48
C GLU A 47 11.01 10.38 1.25
N HIS A 48 10.53 9.91 2.41
CA HIS A 48 11.20 8.94 3.28
C HIS A 48 10.85 7.47 2.96
N VAL A 49 10.15 7.22 1.86
CA VAL A 49 9.79 5.89 1.36
C VAL A 49 10.52 5.63 0.05
N GLU A 50 11.35 4.58 0.04
CA GLU A 50 12.10 4.16 -1.13
C GLU A 50 11.60 2.80 -1.62
N ILE A 51 11.29 2.71 -2.92
CA ILE A 51 10.97 1.45 -3.59
C ILE A 51 12.09 1.15 -4.57
N LYS A 52 12.86 0.09 -4.27
CA LYS A 52 14.00 -0.34 -5.05
C LYS A 52 13.54 -1.17 -6.23
N ASP A 53 14.14 -0.92 -7.39
CA ASP A 53 13.93 -1.73 -8.58
C ASP A 53 14.59 -3.10 -8.39
N THR A 54 13.76 -4.14 -8.27
CA THR A 54 14.24 -5.51 -8.02
C THR A 54 14.76 -6.20 -9.28
N ARG A 55 14.62 -5.58 -10.45
CA ARG A 55 15.09 -6.15 -11.73
C ARG A 55 16.61 -6.24 -11.83
N PHE A 56 17.34 -5.46 -11.02
CA PHE A 56 18.79 -5.34 -11.12
C PHE A 56 19.56 -5.84 -9.88
N LEU A 57 18.87 -6.18 -8.80
CA LEU A 57 19.48 -6.60 -7.54
C LEU A 57 18.66 -7.73 -6.92
N GLU A 58 19.33 -8.77 -6.42
CA GLU A 58 18.79 -9.66 -5.37
C GLU A 58 18.61 -8.87 -4.06
N ALA A 59 17.85 -7.77 -4.10
CA ALA A 59 17.58 -6.96 -2.93
C ALA A 59 16.69 -7.78 -2.00
N VAL A 60 17.23 -8.09 -0.82
CA VAL A 60 16.54 -8.87 0.24
C VAL A 60 15.25 -8.17 0.70
N ASP A 61 15.17 -6.84 0.57
CA ASP A 61 13.98 -6.06 0.86
C ASP A 61 13.79 -4.93 -0.19
N PRO A 62 12.74 -4.98 -1.03
CA PRO A 62 12.51 -3.99 -2.08
C PRO A 62 11.98 -2.65 -1.56
N ILE A 63 11.60 -2.55 -0.30
CA ILE A 63 10.96 -1.36 0.28
C ILE A 63 11.74 -0.92 1.52
N THR A 64 12.21 0.32 1.50
CA THR A 64 12.78 0.99 2.68
C THR A 64 11.81 2.07 3.14
N VAL A 65 11.53 2.14 4.44
CA VAL A 65 10.79 3.26 5.04
C VAL A 65 11.62 3.80 6.19
N MET A 66 12.01 5.07 6.13
CA MET A 66 12.84 5.70 7.16
C MET A 66 12.00 6.03 8.41
N SER A 67 12.67 6.13 9.56
CA SER A 67 12.02 6.38 10.86
C SER A 67 11.37 7.76 10.98
N ASP A 68 11.72 8.70 10.10
CA ASP A 68 11.14 10.05 10.05
C ASP A 68 9.59 10.01 9.92
N VAL A 69 9.07 8.97 9.26
CA VAL A 69 7.63 8.68 9.14
C VAL A 69 6.94 8.46 10.51
N ASN A 70 7.68 8.05 11.54
CA ASN A 70 7.14 7.85 12.89
C ASN A 70 6.74 9.17 13.57
N SER A 71 7.24 10.32 13.09
CA SER A 71 6.86 11.64 13.60
C SER A 71 5.53 12.16 13.03
N VAL A 72 5.03 11.51 11.96
CA VAL A 72 3.82 11.93 11.25
C VAL A 72 2.58 11.48 12.02
N PRO A 73 1.52 12.31 12.11
CA PRO A 73 0.26 11.89 12.70
C PRO A 73 -0.29 10.60 12.05
N PRO A 74 -0.70 9.57 12.82
CA PRO A 74 -1.20 8.31 12.27
C PRO A 74 -2.35 8.47 11.27
N ALA A 75 -3.23 9.45 11.48
CA ALA A 75 -4.32 9.75 10.55
C ALA A 75 -3.83 10.24 9.16
N GLU A 76 -2.73 10.98 9.10
CA GLU A 76 -2.13 11.40 7.81
C GLU A 76 -1.46 10.22 7.10
N ILE A 77 -0.82 9.31 7.85
CA ILE A 77 -0.32 8.04 7.33
C ILE A 77 -1.47 7.21 6.74
N GLY A 78 -2.59 7.13 7.46
CA GLY A 78 -3.78 6.42 7.02
C GLY A 78 -4.35 6.94 5.70
N LYS A 79 -4.44 8.27 5.54
CA LYS A 79 -4.88 8.89 4.26
C LYS A 79 -3.99 8.47 3.09
N ALA A 80 -2.67 8.48 3.27
CA ALA A 80 -1.74 8.05 2.24
C ALA A 80 -1.88 6.55 1.95
N ILE A 81 -1.94 5.70 2.97
CA ILE A 81 -2.15 4.25 2.82
C ILE A 81 -3.43 3.97 2.03
N HIS A 82 -4.54 4.62 2.38
CA HIS A 82 -5.80 4.47 1.69
C HIS A 82 -5.67 4.81 0.19
N GLU A 83 -5.07 5.95 -0.13
CA GLU A 83 -4.91 6.41 -1.51
C GLU A 83 -3.96 5.51 -2.32
N ILE A 84 -2.93 4.95 -1.69
CA ILE A 84 -2.03 3.97 -2.31
C ILE A 84 -2.80 2.67 -2.63
N ILE A 85 -3.51 2.11 -1.65
CA ILE A 85 -4.30 0.87 -1.84
C ILE A 85 -5.33 1.08 -2.95
N TYR A 86 -6.04 2.21 -2.93
CA TYR A 86 -7.04 2.55 -3.93
C TYR A 86 -6.42 2.65 -5.33
N SER A 87 -5.34 3.43 -5.48
CA SER A 87 -4.68 3.64 -6.78
C SER A 87 -4.08 2.35 -7.36
N MET A 88 -3.54 1.48 -6.50
CA MET A 88 -3.03 0.18 -6.91
C MET A 88 -4.13 -0.81 -7.27
N ASN A 89 -5.26 -0.77 -6.57
CA ASN A 89 -6.41 -1.58 -6.94
C ASN A 89 -6.94 -1.22 -8.33
N GLU A 90 -7.02 0.08 -8.64
CA GLU A 90 -7.47 0.58 -9.94
C GLU A 90 -6.52 0.19 -11.08
N SER A 91 -5.21 0.15 -10.83
CA SER A 91 -4.21 -0.20 -11.86
C SER A 91 -4.23 -1.68 -12.26
N LEU A 92 -4.75 -2.57 -11.41
CA LEU A 92 -4.87 -4.00 -11.69
C LEU A 92 -6.03 -4.35 -12.63
N GLY A 93 -6.89 -3.38 -12.94
CA GLY A 93 -8.05 -3.60 -13.79
C GLY A 93 -9.13 -4.48 -13.17
N ARG A 94 -10.18 -4.74 -13.95
CA ARG A 94 -11.47 -5.18 -13.39
C ARG A 94 -11.44 -6.54 -12.69
N ASP A 95 -10.77 -7.53 -13.26
CA ASP A 95 -10.85 -8.91 -12.76
C ASP A 95 -9.80 -9.19 -11.69
N ALA A 96 -8.58 -8.67 -11.85
CA ALA A 96 -7.50 -8.87 -10.87
C ALA A 96 -7.71 -8.07 -9.58
N GLY A 97 -8.36 -6.89 -9.66
CA GLY A 97 -8.71 -6.04 -8.53
C GLY A 97 -9.81 -6.60 -7.63
N PHE A 98 -10.62 -7.59 -8.08
CA PHE A 98 -11.81 -8.03 -7.33
C PHE A 98 -11.52 -8.55 -5.93
N TYR A 99 -10.44 -9.30 -5.78
CA TYR A 99 -10.02 -9.83 -4.49
C TYR A 99 -8.83 -9.08 -3.91
N PHE A 100 -8.43 -7.94 -4.49
CA PHE A 100 -7.19 -7.28 -4.10
C PHE A 100 -7.25 -6.76 -2.66
N ILE A 101 -8.27 -5.96 -2.32
CA ILE A 101 -8.42 -5.37 -0.98
C ILE A 101 -8.64 -6.46 0.08
N LYS A 102 -9.50 -7.44 -0.20
CA LYS A 102 -9.69 -8.62 0.66
C LYS A 102 -8.38 -9.39 0.90
N GLU A 103 -7.56 -9.53 -0.13
CA GLU A 103 -6.29 -10.25 -0.03
C GLU A 103 -5.23 -9.48 0.78
N ILE A 104 -5.24 -8.15 0.76
CA ILE A 104 -4.42 -7.33 1.67
C ILE A 104 -4.77 -7.67 3.12
N GLY A 105 -6.05 -7.63 3.47
CA GLY A 105 -6.52 -7.91 4.83
C GLY A 105 -6.09 -9.29 5.35
N ASN A 106 -6.04 -10.30 4.47
CA ASN A 106 -5.62 -11.65 4.83
C ASN A 106 -4.09 -11.84 4.94
N ARG A 107 -3.28 -10.88 4.44
CA ARG A 107 -1.82 -11.04 4.31
C ARG A 107 -1.00 -10.03 5.11
N ILE A 108 -1.59 -8.91 5.51
CA ILE A 108 -0.88 -7.81 6.15
C ILE A 108 -0.50 -8.09 7.62
N GLY A 109 -1.08 -9.13 8.22
CA GLY A 109 -0.86 -9.53 9.61
C GLY A 109 -1.79 -8.81 10.57
N ASP A 110 -2.19 -9.50 11.65
CA ASP A 110 -3.26 -9.05 12.55
C ASP A 110 -2.94 -7.71 13.23
N ASP A 111 -1.72 -7.55 13.78
CA ASP A 111 -1.33 -6.32 14.47
C ASP A 111 -1.31 -5.11 13.53
N CYS A 112 -0.84 -5.30 12.29
CA CYS A 112 -0.84 -4.25 11.28
C CYS A 112 -2.28 -3.92 10.84
N TYR A 113 -3.11 -4.94 10.65
CA TYR A 113 -4.53 -4.79 10.31
C TYR A 113 -5.29 -3.99 11.37
N THR A 114 -5.10 -4.29 12.65
CA THR A 114 -5.73 -3.54 13.74
C THR A 114 -5.19 -2.12 13.82
N THR A 115 -3.88 -1.92 13.66
CA THR A 115 -3.26 -0.58 13.71
C THR A 115 -3.78 0.33 12.59
N ILE A 116 -3.82 -0.16 11.33
CA ILE A 116 -4.33 0.66 10.23
C ILE A 116 -5.81 1.00 10.40
N ARG A 117 -6.61 0.09 10.98
CA ARG A 117 -8.04 0.29 11.18
C ARG A 117 -8.34 1.24 12.33
N ASP A 118 -7.75 0.98 13.50
CA ASP A 118 -8.14 1.62 14.76
C ASP A 118 -7.40 2.95 14.98
N ASP A 119 -6.12 3.02 14.58
CA ASP A 119 -5.28 4.20 14.83
C ASP A 119 -5.13 5.11 13.61
N MET A 120 -5.17 4.53 12.39
CA MET A 120 -4.96 5.27 11.13
C MET A 120 -6.25 5.50 10.33
N GLY A 121 -7.36 4.89 10.73
CA GLY A 121 -8.67 5.09 10.08
C GLY A 121 -8.83 4.43 8.70
N VAL A 122 -7.96 3.49 8.35
CA VAL A 122 -8.02 2.72 7.09
C VAL A 122 -8.86 1.46 7.29
N ASN A 123 -10.12 1.51 6.85
CA ASN A 123 -11.02 0.38 6.93
C ASN A 123 -11.07 -0.39 5.59
N LEU A 124 -10.30 -1.48 5.49
CA LEU A 124 -10.26 -2.32 4.29
C LEU A 124 -11.62 -2.91 3.90
N ASN A 125 -12.52 -3.16 4.86
CA ASN A 125 -13.87 -3.65 4.55
C ASN A 125 -14.70 -2.57 3.88
N LEU A 126 -14.62 -1.33 4.39
CA LEU A 126 -15.29 -0.18 3.78
C LEU A 126 -14.76 0.07 2.36
N MET A 127 -13.44 0.05 2.18
CA MET A 127 -12.82 0.21 0.86
C MET A 127 -13.28 -0.86 -0.14
N GLN A 128 -13.42 -2.11 0.31
CA GLN A 128 -13.95 -3.19 -0.53
C GLN A 128 -15.42 -2.91 -0.92
N MET A 129 -16.24 -2.47 0.03
CA MET A 129 -17.65 -2.13 -0.23
C MET A 129 -17.80 -0.97 -1.22
N GLU A 130 -17.05 0.13 -1.03
CA GLU A 130 -17.05 1.29 -1.93
C GLU A 130 -16.69 0.86 -3.36
N ARG A 131 -15.66 0.02 -3.48
CA ARG A 131 -15.24 -0.53 -4.76
C ARG A 131 -16.29 -1.42 -5.40
N ASP A 132 -17.05 -2.19 -4.62
CA ASP A 132 -18.13 -3.03 -5.15
C ASP A 132 -19.33 -2.19 -5.59
N VAL A 133 -19.66 -1.10 -4.88
CA VAL A 133 -20.73 -0.15 -5.24
C VAL A 133 -20.39 0.65 -6.49
N SER A 134 -19.19 1.25 -6.58
CA SER A 134 -18.75 2.03 -7.76
C SER A 134 -18.70 1.23 -9.07
N ARG A 135 -18.95 -0.07 -9.01
CA ARG A 135 -18.95 -0.99 -10.16
C ARG A 135 -20.34 -1.48 -10.54
N MET A 136 -21.36 -1.12 -9.75
CA MET A 136 -22.77 -1.34 -10.07
C MET A 136 -23.37 -0.19 -10.90
N GLU A 137 -22.68 0.95 -10.94
CA GLU A 137 -22.98 2.12 -11.80
C GLU A 137 -22.24 2.04 -13.14
#